data_AF-A0A0C3DWT6-F1
#
_entry.id   AF-A0A0C3DWT6-F1
#
_cell.length_a   1.000
_cell.length_b   1.000
_cell.length_c   1.000
_cell.angle_alpha   90.00
_cell.angle_beta   90.00
_cell.angle_gamma   90.00
#
_symmetry.space_group_name_H-M   'P 1'
#
loop_
_entity.id
_entity.type
_entity.pdbx_description
1 polymer ?
#
loop_
_entity_poly.entity_id
_entity_poly.type
_entity_poly.pdbx_seq_one_letter_code
_entity_poly.pdbx_strand_id
1 'polypeptide(L)'
;MCIEGPCGPLVNMWPSKAGLVGDVAIKRVLKEIPIWSELKHDNILPLLGITTDFDFTMSIVSPWMQLGNALDYVQNEAVDPRPLRYPPFKPKA
;
A
#
# COMPACT_ATOMS: atom_id res chain seq x y z
N MET A 1 1.79 -8.10 -2.24
CA MET A 1 1.40 -9.50 -2.54
C MET A 1 -0.02 -9.70 -1.99
N CYS A 2 -0.95 -10.25 -2.77
CA CYS A 2 -2.25 -10.71 -2.27
C CYS A 2 -2.04 -12.01 -1.51
N ILE A 3 -2.53 -12.09 -0.27
CA ILE A 3 -2.62 -13.37 0.44
C ILE A 3 -4.07 -13.56 0.87
N GLU A 4 -4.70 -14.63 0.39
CA GLU A 4 -5.99 -15.08 0.90
C GLU A 4 -5.75 -15.87 2.19
N GLY A 5 -6.32 -15.42 3.31
CA GLY A 5 -6.37 -16.23 4.52
C GLY A 5 -7.50 -17.27 4.43
N PRO A 6 -7.38 -18.47 5.04
CA PRO A 6 -8.35 -19.56 4.92
C PRO A 6 -9.78 -19.24 5.40
N CYS A 7 -10.01 -18.09 6.04
CA CYS A 7 -11.33 -17.60 6.45
C CYS A 7 -11.37 -16.06 6.63
N GLY A 8 -10.44 -15.31 6.01
CA GLY A 8 -10.16 -13.90 6.33
C GLY A 8 -10.31 -12.92 5.16
N PRO A 9 -10.45 -11.61 5.43
CA PRO A 9 -10.53 -10.59 4.39
C PRO A 9 -9.23 -10.52 3.58
N LEU A 10 -9.32 -10.14 2.30
CA LEU A 10 -8.14 -9.88 1.47
C LEU A 10 -7.32 -8.76 2.10
N VAL A 11 -6.01 -9.00 2.25
CA VAL A 11 -5.06 -8.03 2.78
C VAL A 11 -3.92 -7.76 1.81
N ASN A 12 -3.44 -6.53 1.85
CA ASN A 12 -2.20 -6.13 1.24
C ASN A 12 -1.04 -6.49 2.18
N MET A 13 -0.10 -7.30 1.68
CA MET A 13 1.16 -7.55 2.34
C MET A 13 2.30 -6.87 1.60
N TRP A 14 3.00 -5.99 2.31
CA TRP A 14 4.23 -5.37 1.84
C TRP A 14 5.43 -6.08 2.49
N PRO A 15 6.08 -7.02 1.78
CA PRO A 15 7.36 -7.52 2.25
C PRO A 15 8.37 -6.40 2.18
N SER A 16 9.16 -6.24 3.24
CA SER A 16 10.42 -5.51 3.17
C SER A 16 11.22 -6.11 2.01
N LYS A 17 11.55 -5.37 0.94
CA LYS A 17 12.25 -5.93 -0.25
C LYS A 17 13.38 -6.86 0.20
N ALA A 18 13.18 -8.16 0.01
CA ALA A 18 13.94 -9.26 0.61
C ALA A 18 15.38 -9.44 0.05
N GLY A 19 15.98 -8.38 -0.51
CA GLY A 19 17.30 -8.47 -1.12
C GLY A 19 18.46 -8.19 -0.16
N LEU A 20 18.30 -7.26 0.79
CA LEU A 20 19.39 -6.76 1.65
C LEU A 20 18.81 -6.12 2.92
N VAL A 21 18.07 -6.86 3.75
CA VAL A 21 17.47 -6.27 4.95
C VAL A 21 18.42 -6.45 6.13
N GLY A 22 19.40 -5.55 6.24
CA GLY A 22 20.13 -5.36 7.49
C GLY A 22 19.24 -4.70 8.55
N ASP A 23 19.60 -4.85 9.82
CA ASP A 23 18.89 -4.34 11.02
C ASP A 23 18.42 -2.87 10.90
N VAL A 24 19.10 -2.06 10.09
CA VAL A 24 18.79 -0.63 9.89
C VAL A 24 17.45 -0.42 9.18
N ALA A 25 17.11 -1.24 8.18
CA ALA A 25 15.85 -1.11 7.46
C ALA A 25 14.65 -1.50 8.35
N ILE A 26 14.79 -2.57 9.13
CA ILE A 26 13.78 -3.01 10.11
C ILE A 26 13.56 -1.92 11.15
N LYS A 27 14.64 -1.35 11.70
CA LYS A 27 14.56 -0.25 12.68
C LYS A 27 13.84 0.99 12.13
N ARG A 28 13.97 1.30 10.84
CA ARG A 28 13.24 2.41 10.22
C ARG A 28 11.76 2.11 10.12
N VAL A 29 11.40 0.93 9.61
CA VAL A 29 9.99 0.52 9.50
C VAL A 29 9.31 0.49 10.89
N LEU A 30 9.97 -0.07 11.91
CA LEU A 30 9.43 -0.09 13.27
C LEU A 30 9.25 1.30 13.89
N LYS A 31 9.99 2.32 13.44
CA LYS A 31 9.80 3.71 13.89
C LYS A 31 8.59 4.38 13.25
N GLU A 32 8.27 4.04 12.01
CA GLU A 32 7.14 4.62 11.27
C GLU A 32 5.80 3.98 11.65
N ILE A 33 5.81 2.73 12.13
CA ILE A 33 4.60 1.97 12.45
C ILE A 33 3.72 2.62 13.54
N PRO A 34 4.26 3.11 14.67
CA PRO A 34 3.47 3.81 15.66
C PRO A 34 2.77 5.05 15.06
N ILE A 35 3.48 5.82 14.25
CA ILE A 35 2.94 7.00 13.57
C ILE A 35 1.80 6.58 12.65
N TRP A 36 1.99 5.55 11.84
CA TRP A 36 0.96 5.06 10.93
C TRP A 36 -0.26 4.48 11.69
N SER A 37 -0.05 3.79 12.81
CA SER A 37 -1.13 3.27 13.67
C SER A 37 -2.04 4.36 14.25
N GLU A 38 -1.47 5.56 14.49
CA GLU A 38 -2.19 6.71 15.02
C GLU A 38 -2.98 7.49 13.95
N LEU A 39 -2.63 7.34 12.66
CA LEU A 39 -3.31 8.02 11.56
C LEU A 39 -4.66 7.35 11.25
N LYS A 40 -5.75 7.99 11.72
CA LYS A 40 -7.13 7.55 11.48
C LYS A 40 -7.89 8.57 10.65
N HIS A 41 -7.99 8.32 9.35
CA HIS A 41 -8.71 9.17 8.40
C HIS A 41 -9.18 8.33 7.20
N ASP A 42 -10.34 8.66 6.61
CA ASP A 42 -10.96 7.86 5.53
C ASP A 42 -10.08 7.71 4.29
N ASN A 43 -9.23 8.71 4.03
CA ASN A 43 -8.29 8.74 2.89
C ASN A 43 -6.87 8.25 3.23
N ILE A 44 -6.63 7.77 4.45
CA ILE A 44 -5.35 7.17 4.84
C ILE A 44 -5.55 5.67 4.96
N LEU A 45 -4.72 4.89 4.28
CA LEU A 45 -4.78 3.43 4.36
C LEU A 45 -4.49 2.98 5.80
N PRO A 46 -5.40 2.28 6.49
CA PRO A 46 -5.17 1.87 7.87
C PRO A 46 -4.15 0.75 7.95
N LEU A 47 -3.36 0.77 9.02
CA LEU A 47 -2.43 -0.30 9.37
C LEU A 47 -3.16 -1.37 10.19
N LEU A 48 -3.19 -2.61 9.69
CA LEU A 48 -3.79 -3.74 10.42
C LEU A 48 -2.77 -4.41 11.37
N GLY A 49 -1.49 -4.43 10.98
CA GLY A 49 -0.43 -4.98 11.82
C GLY A 49 0.85 -5.34 11.07
N ILE A 50 1.68 -6.15 11.74
CA ILE A 50 2.93 -6.69 11.22
C ILE A 50 2.89 -8.21 11.39
N THR A 51 3.41 -8.96 10.44
CA THR A 51 3.70 -10.39 10.56
C THR A 51 5.14 -10.69 10.18
N THR A 52 5.72 -11.71 10.79
CA THR A 52 7.04 -12.27 10.45
C THR A 52 6.93 -13.69 9.90
N ASP A 53 5.72 -14.17 9.68
CA ASP A 53 5.43 -15.58 9.37
C ASP A 53 5.76 -15.94 7.92
N PHE A 54 6.06 -14.95 7.08
CA PHE A 54 6.36 -15.10 5.66
C PHE A 54 7.85 -14.86 5.40
N ASP A 55 8.55 -15.92 4.99
CA ASP A 55 9.94 -15.91 4.52
C ASP A 55 10.96 -15.29 5.51
N PHE A 56 10.71 -15.40 6.82
CA PHE A 56 11.53 -14.76 7.87
C PHE A 56 11.68 -13.23 7.71
N THR A 57 10.79 -12.61 6.93
CA THR A 57 10.81 -11.18 6.67
C THR A 57 9.67 -10.49 7.38
N MET A 58 9.99 -9.37 8.02
CA MET A 58 8.97 -8.49 8.58
C MET A 58 8.13 -7.92 7.44
N SER A 59 6.83 -8.16 7.52
CA SER A 59 5.84 -7.76 6.52
C SER A 59 4.73 -6.94 7.16
N ILE A 60 4.36 -5.84 6.50
CA ILE A 60 3.29 -4.95 6.95
C ILE A 60 1.97 -5.39 6.33
N VAL A 61 0.91 -5.40 7.14
CA VAL A 61 -0.44 -5.83 6.75
C VAL A 61 -1.40 -4.64 6.75
N SER A 62 -2.14 -4.48 5.66
CA SER A 62 -3.18 -3.44 5.49
C SER A 62 -4.37 -4.01 4.70
N PRO A 63 -5.54 -3.35 4.66
CA PRO A 63 -6.65 -3.83 3.84
C PRO A 63 -6.29 -3.90 2.37
N TRP A 64 -6.92 -4.83 1.64
CA TRP A 64 -6.74 -4.95 0.21
C TRP A 64 -7.32 -3.74 -0.56
N MET A 65 -6.51 -3.21 -1.47
CA MET A 65 -6.88 -2.09 -2.35
C MET A 65 -7.21 -2.66 -3.72
N GLN A 66 -8.50 -2.90 -3.98
CA GLN A 66 -8.97 -3.60 -5.20
C GLN A 66 -8.51 -2.96 -6.51
N LEU A 67 -8.39 -1.63 -6.53
CA LEU A 67 -7.98 -0.88 -7.72
C LEU A 67 -6.46 -0.66 -7.81
N GLY A 68 -5.69 -1.22 -6.87
CA GLY A 68 -4.24 -1.09 -6.83
C GLY A 68 -3.78 0.33 -6.51
N ASN A 69 -2.70 0.77 -7.14
CA ASN A 69 -2.09 2.09 -6.93
C ASN A 69 -2.42 3.06 -8.07
N ALA A 70 -2.27 4.36 -7.80
CA ALA A 70 -2.59 5.40 -8.77
C ALA A 70 -1.71 5.39 -10.02
N LEU A 71 -0.47 4.90 -9.94
CA LEU A 71 0.43 4.82 -11.08
C LEU A 71 -0.09 3.82 -12.11
N ASP A 72 -0.43 2.62 -11.65
CA ASP A 72 -1.00 1.56 -12.49
C ASP A 72 -2.36 1.99 -13.06
N TYR A 73 -3.16 2.68 -12.24
CA TYR A 73 -4.47 3.20 -12.66
C TYR A 73 -4.35 4.19 -13.85
N VAL A 74 -3.39 5.12 -13.82
CA VAL A 74 -3.20 6.13 -14.87
C VAL A 74 -2.56 5.55 -16.13
N GLN A 75 -1.80 4.46 -16.02
CA GLN A 75 -1.17 3.79 -17.16
C GLN A 75 -2.13 2.86 -17.91
N ASN A 76 -3.27 2.51 -17.32
CA ASN A 76 -4.26 1.65 -17.96
C ASN A 76 -5.01 2.40 -19.07
N GLU A 77 -4.78 2.02 -20.33
CA GLU A 77 -5.41 2.63 -21.50
C GLU A 77 -6.94 2.51 -21.53
N ALA A 78 -7.51 1.53 -20.82
CA ALA A 78 -8.96 1.36 -20.71
C ALA A 78 -9.60 2.30 -19.67
N VAL A 79 -8.80 2.98 -18.86
CA VAL A 79 -9.23 3.86 -17.78
C VAL A 79 -8.97 5.29 -18.18
N ASP A 80 -9.99 6.15 -18.07
CA ASP A 80 -9.82 7.57 -18.29
C ASP A 80 -9.00 8.19 -17.15
N PRO A 81 -7.78 8.73 -17.40
CA PRO A 81 -6.95 9.29 -16.35
C PRO A 81 -7.37 10.72 -15.95
N ARG A 82 -8.31 11.33 -16.68
CA ARG A 82 -8.76 12.73 -16.45
C ARG A 82 -9.21 13.02 -15.00
N PRO A 83 -9.87 12.12 -14.25
CA PRO A 83 -10.25 12.37 -12.85
C PRO A 83 -9.06 12.67 -11.93
N LEU A 84 -7.86 12.16 -12.24
CA LEU A 84 -6.63 12.42 -11.47
C LEU A 84 -5.75 13.51 -12.10
N ARG A 85 -6.02 13.90 -13.36
CA ARG A 85 -5.31 14.98 -14.04
C ARG A 85 -6.01 16.31 -13.77
N TYR A 86 -5.52 17.05 -12.78
CA TYR A 86 -5.97 18.41 -12.50
C TYR A 86 -4.89 19.45 -12.91
N PRO A 87 -5.27 20.63 -13.47
CA PRO A 87 -6.62 21.12 -13.73
C PRO A 87 -7.22 20.68 -15.08
N PRO A 88 -8.58 20.71 -15.21
CA PRO A 88 -9.26 20.41 -16.46
C PRO A 88 -8.79 21.36 -17.55
N PHE A 89 -8.25 20.80 -18.64
CA PHE A 89 -7.95 21.57 -19.84
C PHE A 89 -9.26 22.15 -20.38
N LYS A 90 -9.45 23.46 -20.20
CA LYS A 90 -10.49 24.20 -20.90
C LYS A 90 -9.92 24.56 -22.28
N PRO A 91 -10.38 23.93 -23.39
CA PRO A 91 -10.01 24.42 -24.70
C PRO A 91 -10.50 25.87 -24.81
N LYS A 92 -9.59 26.80 -25.15
CA LYS A 92 -10.00 28.14 -25.57
C LYS A 92 -10.71 28.00 -26.91
N ALA A 93 -11.91 28.55 -26.99
CA ALA A 93 -12.59 28.84 -28.24
C ALA A 93 -11.79 29.88 -29.04
#